data_AF-A0A9P0VSX2-F1
#
_entry.id   AF-A0A9P0VSX2-F1
#
_cell.length_a   1.000
_cell.length_b   1.000
_cell.length_c   1.000
_cell.angle_alpha   90.00
_cell.angle_beta   90.00
_cell.angle_gamma   90.00
#
_symmetry.space_group_name_H-M   'P 1'
#
loop_
_entity.id
_entity.type
_entity.pdbx_description
1 polymer ?
#
loop_
_entity_poly.entity_id
_entity_poly.type
_entity_poly.pdbx_seq_one_letter_code
_entity_poly.pdbx_strand_id
1 'polypeptide(L)'
;KPATPPQPSSSDEEEQSELGGSKEDISDVEGYERKVLQMKALGDVKAFQVGDFVLVKFYTTTSTMYYVGLVISKEDDEFLLKFLRRHGTTWKFVYPPVENISSVREQDIILKLPFPKNVGGTERVNLL
;
A
#
# COMPACT_ATOMS: atom_id res chain seq x y z
N LYS A 1 -39.61 44.74 -30.94
CA LYS A 1 -39.26 43.36 -31.34
C LYS A 1 -37.85 43.39 -31.94
N PRO A 2 -36.82 42.95 -31.24
CA PRO A 2 -35.54 42.62 -31.86
C PRO A 2 -35.52 41.15 -32.27
N ALA A 3 -34.97 40.91 -33.46
CA ALA A 3 -34.76 39.61 -34.06
C ALA A 3 -33.44 38.99 -33.56
N THR A 4 -33.41 37.67 -33.42
CA THR A 4 -32.18 36.89 -33.17
C THR A 4 -31.44 36.65 -34.50
N PRO A 5 -30.11 36.82 -34.52
CA PRO A 5 -29.26 36.07 -35.46
C PRO A 5 -28.02 35.48 -34.71
N PRO A 6 -27.15 34.67 -35.35
CA PRO A 6 -27.08 33.22 -35.17
C PRO A 6 -25.85 32.77 -34.36
N GLN A 7 -25.86 31.51 -33.91
CA GLN A 7 -24.69 30.81 -33.35
C GLN A 7 -23.68 30.50 -34.48
N PRO A 8 -22.36 30.71 -34.29
CA PRO A 8 -21.36 30.08 -35.14
C PRO A 8 -20.98 28.68 -34.61
N SER A 9 -20.99 27.75 -35.55
CA SER A 9 -20.58 26.35 -35.50
C SER A 9 -19.06 26.15 -35.37
N SER A 10 -18.71 24.98 -34.82
CA SER A 10 -17.47 24.18 -34.97
C SER A 10 -16.33 24.72 -35.84
N SER A 11 -15.12 24.71 -35.30
CA SER A 11 -13.90 24.43 -36.06
C SER A 11 -12.89 23.74 -35.15
N ASP A 12 -12.46 22.56 -35.60
CA ASP A 12 -11.40 21.73 -35.06
C ASP A 12 -10.05 22.45 -35.12
N GLU A 13 -9.28 22.40 -34.04
CA GLU A 13 -7.82 22.55 -34.10
C GLU A 13 -7.21 21.43 -33.23
N GLU A 14 -6.79 20.36 -33.91
CA GLU A 14 -5.76 19.45 -33.42
C GLU A 14 -4.40 20.14 -33.57
N GLU A 15 -3.58 20.18 -32.52
CA GLU A 15 -2.13 20.16 -32.71
C GLU A 15 -1.40 19.44 -31.57
N GLN A 16 -0.44 18.62 -31.99
CA GLN A 16 0.27 17.57 -31.26
C GLN A 16 1.52 18.09 -30.53
N SER A 17 2.07 17.19 -29.70
CA SER A 17 3.49 17.02 -29.34
C SER A 17 4.04 17.84 -28.16
N GLU A 18 4.99 17.38 -27.35
CA GLU A 18 5.50 16.06 -26.96
C GLU A 18 6.44 16.28 -25.75
N LEU A 19 6.52 15.28 -24.86
CA LEU A 19 7.68 14.82 -24.08
C LEU A 19 8.32 15.63 -22.92
N GLY A 20 8.56 14.88 -21.82
CA GLY A 20 9.63 15.09 -20.84
C GLY A 20 9.15 15.00 -19.38
N GLY A 21 8.90 13.81 -18.80
CA GLY A 21 9.92 12.94 -18.17
C GLY A 21 9.86 13.14 -16.64
N SER A 22 9.70 12.15 -15.77
CA SER A 22 10.01 10.72 -15.78
C SER A 22 8.88 9.90 -15.13
N LYS A 23 8.28 8.97 -15.87
CA LYS A 23 7.56 7.83 -15.27
C LYS A 23 8.63 6.79 -14.94
N GLU A 24 8.76 6.45 -13.67
CA GLU A 24 9.56 5.30 -13.26
C GLU A 24 8.87 4.05 -13.84
N ASP A 25 9.55 3.41 -14.80
CA ASP A 25 9.09 2.20 -15.48
C ASP A 25 8.93 1.05 -14.47
N ILE A 26 7.69 0.76 -14.09
CA ILE A 26 7.31 -0.47 -13.39
C ILE A 26 7.04 -1.54 -14.46
N SER A 27 8.09 -1.97 -15.18
CA SER A 27 7.94 -2.88 -16.33
C SER A 27 8.31 -4.35 -16.06
N ASP A 28 8.80 -4.70 -14.86
CA ASP A 28 9.21 -6.08 -14.54
C ASP A 28 8.40 -6.69 -13.39
N VAL A 29 7.10 -6.88 -13.63
CA VAL A 29 6.19 -7.57 -12.70
C VAL A 29 6.65 -9.03 -12.50
N GLU A 30 7.15 -9.67 -13.56
CA GLU A 30 7.62 -11.06 -13.53
C GLU A 30 8.89 -11.23 -12.67
N GLY A 31 9.85 -10.29 -12.76
CA GLY A 31 11.05 -10.28 -11.94
C GLY A 31 10.75 -10.07 -10.46
N TYR A 32 9.77 -9.24 -10.13
CA TYR A 32 9.30 -9.08 -8.75
C TYR A 32 8.67 -10.37 -8.22
N GLU A 33 7.78 -11.00 -8.99
CA GLU A 33 7.16 -12.27 -8.60
C GLU A 33 8.19 -13.38 -8.41
N ARG A 34 9.20 -13.46 -9.29
CA ARG A 34 10.31 -14.42 -9.17
C ARG A 34 11.14 -14.18 -7.91
N LYS A 35 11.41 -12.91 -7.56
CA LYS A 35 12.15 -12.54 -6.36
C LYS A 35 11.34 -12.83 -5.08
N VAL A 36 10.02 -12.61 -5.12
CA VAL A 36 9.09 -12.99 -4.04
C VAL A 36 9.05 -14.50 -3.86
N LEU A 37 8.99 -15.29 -4.94
CA LEU A 37 9.06 -16.75 -4.88
C LEU A 37 10.40 -17.23 -4.31
N GLN A 38 11.51 -16.62 -4.71
CA GLN A 38 12.84 -16.94 -4.17
C GLN A 38 12.95 -16.60 -2.68
N MET A 39 12.41 -15.46 -2.24
CA MET A 39 12.33 -15.12 -0.81
C MET A 39 11.40 -16.06 -0.05
N LYS A 40 10.29 -16.50 -0.66
CA LYS A 40 9.36 -17.48 -0.06
C LYS A 40 10.00 -18.86 0.11
N ALA A 41 10.99 -19.19 -0.73
CA ALA A 41 11.77 -20.43 -0.62
C ALA A 41 12.94 -20.34 0.39
N LEU A 42 13.36 -19.14 0.78
CA LEU A 42 14.47 -18.88 1.70
C LEU A 42 14.01 -18.48 3.12
N GLY A 43 12.74 -18.08 3.28
CA GLY A 43 12.14 -17.78 4.58
C GLY A 43 11.39 -19.00 5.11
N ASP A 44 11.76 -19.42 6.32
CA ASP A 44 11.13 -20.48 7.10
C ASP A 44 9.62 -20.61 6.84
N VAL A 45 9.20 -21.85 6.60
CA VAL A 45 7.81 -22.29 6.45
C VAL A 45 6.92 -21.48 7.39
N LYS A 46 6.03 -20.66 6.81
CA LYS A 46 5.28 -19.53 7.39
C LYS A 46 4.49 -19.85 8.67
N ALA A 47 5.17 -20.03 9.79
CA ALA A 47 4.53 -20.02 11.09
C ALA A 47 4.41 -18.56 11.57
N PHE A 48 3.47 -17.80 10.99
CA PHE A 48 3.14 -16.49 11.54
C PHE A 48 2.56 -16.65 12.95
N GLN A 49 3.03 -15.83 13.89
CA GLN A 49 2.61 -15.87 15.29
C GLN A 49 1.97 -14.54 15.71
N VAL A 50 1.16 -14.59 16.76
CA VAL A 50 0.64 -13.38 17.41
C VAL A 50 1.82 -12.52 17.87
N GLY A 51 1.77 -11.22 17.56
CA GLY A 51 2.86 -10.28 17.80
C GLY A 51 3.79 -10.05 16.60
N ASP A 52 3.68 -10.87 15.54
CA ASP A 52 4.49 -10.67 14.34
C ASP A 52 3.98 -9.51 13.49
N PHE A 53 4.90 -8.73 12.96
CA PHE A 53 4.61 -7.79 11.89
C PHE A 53 4.71 -8.51 10.56
N VAL A 54 3.75 -8.29 9.68
CA VAL A 54 3.65 -8.97 8.39
C VAL A 54 3.31 -7.99 7.27
N LEU A 55 3.74 -8.35 6.06
CA LEU A 55 3.35 -7.66 4.83
C LEU A 55 2.21 -8.43 4.17
N VAL A 56 1.10 -7.75 3.91
CA VAL A 56 -0.13 -8.34 3.34
C VAL A 56 -0.39 -7.76 1.97
N LYS A 57 -0.84 -8.61 1.04
CA LYS A 57 -1.26 -8.26 -0.31
C LYS A 57 -2.78 -8.19 -0.38
N PHE A 58 -3.32 -7.11 -0.93
CA PHE A 58 -4.72 -7.02 -1.31
C PHE A 58 -4.83 -6.75 -2.80
N TYR A 59 -5.71 -7.49 -3.47
CA TYR A 59 -6.02 -7.27 -4.87
C TYR A 59 -7.21 -6.31 -4.98
N THR A 60 -7.03 -5.27 -5.78
CA THR A 60 -8.13 -4.43 -6.28
C THR A 60 -8.32 -4.72 -7.76
N THR A 61 -9.41 -4.22 -8.36
CA THR A 61 -9.71 -4.43 -9.78
C THR A 61 -8.58 -4.01 -10.72
N THR A 62 -7.80 -3.00 -10.35
CA THR A 62 -6.78 -2.38 -11.21
C THR A 62 -5.36 -2.47 -10.66
N SER A 63 -5.19 -2.81 -9.38
CA SER A 63 -3.88 -2.74 -8.74
C SER A 63 -3.75 -3.72 -7.57
N THR A 64 -2.51 -3.99 -7.21
CA THR A 64 -2.18 -4.67 -5.96
C THR A 64 -1.77 -3.63 -4.92
N MET A 65 -2.37 -3.70 -3.73
CA MET A 65 -2.01 -2.87 -2.59
C MET A 65 -1.30 -3.70 -1.53
N TYR A 66 -0.29 -3.11 -0.89
CA TYR A 66 0.46 -3.76 0.18
C TYR A 66 0.28 -2.99 1.48
N TYR A 67 0.04 -3.73 2.55
CA TYR A 67 -0.16 -3.15 3.88
C TYR A 67 0.68 -3.87 4.92
N VAL A 68 1.11 -3.11 5.93
CA VAL A 68 1.79 -3.66 7.10
C VAL A 68 0.75 -3.89 8.18
N GLY A 69 0.73 -5.10 8.73
CA GLY A 69 -0.16 -5.49 9.82
C GLY A 69 0.59 -6.11 10.98
N LEU A 70 0.07 -5.96 12.19
CA LEU A 70 0.45 -6.72 13.37
C LEU A 70 -0.54 -7.87 13.55
N VAL A 71 -0.06 -9.11 13.68
CA VAL A 71 -0.91 -10.26 14.02
C VAL A 71 -1.37 -10.12 15.47
N ILE A 72 -2.69 -10.00 15.67
CA ILE A 72 -3.30 -9.90 17.01
C ILE A 72 -4.02 -11.18 17.43
N SER A 73 -4.47 -11.99 16.47
CA SER A 73 -5.02 -13.32 16.71
C SER A 73 -4.70 -14.24 15.53
N LYS A 74 -4.68 -15.54 15.80
CA LYS A 74 -4.56 -16.61 14.80
C LYS A 74 -5.72 -17.59 15.01
N GLU A 75 -6.48 -17.79 13.95
CA GLU A 75 -7.47 -18.84 13.80
C GLU A 75 -6.99 -19.78 12.68
N ASP A 76 -7.63 -20.94 12.49
CA ASP A 76 -7.05 -22.06 11.70
C ASP A 76 -6.49 -21.62 10.32
N ASP A 77 -7.29 -20.93 9.50
CA ASP A 77 -6.88 -20.48 8.15
C ASP A 77 -6.82 -18.94 8.02
N GLU A 78 -7.10 -18.22 9.11
CA GLU A 78 -7.27 -16.77 9.10
C GLU A 78 -6.51 -16.10 10.24
N PHE A 79 -5.94 -14.93 9.94
CA PHE A 79 -5.21 -14.11 10.88
C PHE A 79 -5.95 -12.80 11.07
N LEU A 80 -6.22 -12.46 12.32
CA LEU A 80 -6.74 -11.14 12.65
C LEU A 80 -5.56 -10.18 12.75
N LEU A 81 -5.53 -9.17 11.89
CA LEU A 81 -4.44 -8.21 11.79
C LEU A 81 -4.88 -6.81 12.17
N LYS A 82 -4.06 -6.11 12.95
CA LYS A 82 -4.16 -4.66 13.20
C LYS A 82 -3.25 -3.92 12.22
N PHE A 83 -3.83 -3.23 11.26
CA PHE A 83 -3.11 -2.56 10.18
C PHE A 83 -2.53 -1.21 10.59
N LEU A 84 -1.33 -0.94 10.08
CA LEU A 84 -0.62 0.32 10.22
C LEU A 84 -0.74 1.15 8.95
N ARG A 85 -0.64 2.47 9.07
CA ARG A 85 -0.61 3.40 7.93
C ARG A 85 0.78 4.01 7.79
N ARG A 86 1.20 4.21 6.53
CA ARG A 86 2.40 4.98 6.22
C ARG A 86 2.23 6.42 6.72
N HIS A 87 3.23 6.95 7.42
CA HIS A 87 3.22 8.31 7.92
C HIS A 87 3.67 9.28 6.82
N GLY A 88 2.70 9.89 6.13
CA GLY A 88 2.94 10.82 5.02
C GLY A 88 3.80 10.18 3.92
N THR A 89 4.87 10.87 3.53
CA THR A 89 5.83 10.40 2.51
C THR A 89 6.99 9.59 3.10
N THR A 90 7.05 9.40 4.42
CA THR A 90 8.15 8.67 5.08
C THR A 90 7.98 7.15 4.99
N TRP A 91 9.03 6.38 5.27
CA TRP A 91 8.95 4.92 5.40
C TRP A 91 8.63 4.45 6.83
N LYS A 92 8.06 5.34 7.65
CA LYS A 92 7.59 5.02 9.00
C LYS A 92 6.12 4.64 8.94
N PHE A 93 5.72 3.72 9.80
CA PHE A 93 4.35 3.23 9.92
C PHE A 93 3.83 3.56 11.31
N VAL A 94 2.60 4.04 11.39
CA VAL A 94 1.92 4.42 12.63
C VAL A 94 0.55 3.77 12.71
N TYR A 95 0.07 3.53 13.93
CA TYR A 95 -1.31 3.13 14.10
C TYR A 95 -2.24 4.29 13.75
N PRO A 96 -3.30 4.05 12.95
CA PRO A 96 -4.31 5.07 12.70
C PRO A 96 -5.08 5.43 13.99
N PRO A 97 -5.67 6.64 14.08
CA PRO A 97 -6.46 7.05 15.25
C PRO A 97 -7.66 6.14 15.54
N VAL A 98 -8.27 5.61 14.49
CA VAL A 98 -9.30 4.55 14.56
C VAL A 98 -8.64 3.25 14.16
N GLU A 99 -8.74 2.24 15.01
CA GLU A 99 -8.14 0.93 14.73
C GLU A 99 -8.65 0.36 13.42
N ASN A 100 -7.72 -0.12 12.60
CA ASN A 100 -8.02 -0.83 11.37
C ASN A 100 -7.71 -2.31 11.59
N ILE A 101 -8.73 -3.09 11.94
CA ILE A 101 -8.60 -4.52 12.22
C ILE A 101 -9.39 -5.29 11.17
N SER A 102 -8.77 -6.30 10.57
CA SER A 102 -9.45 -7.19 9.62
C SER A 102 -8.88 -8.61 9.68
N SER A 103 -9.72 -9.58 9.38
CA SER A 103 -9.30 -10.96 9.12
C SER A 103 -8.65 -11.05 7.74
N VAL A 104 -7.60 -11.86 7.62
CA VAL A 104 -6.80 -12.07 6.41
C VAL A 104 -6.40 -13.54 6.31
N ARG A 105 -6.54 -14.12 5.12
CA ARG A 105 -6.11 -15.49 4.85
C ARG A 105 -4.59 -15.59 4.80
N GLU A 106 -4.04 -16.72 5.24
CA GLU A 106 -2.59 -16.94 5.25
C GLU A 106 -1.92 -16.70 3.87
N GLN A 107 -2.61 -17.07 2.80
CA GLN A 107 -2.14 -16.92 1.42
C GLN A 107 -1.87 -15.46 1.01
N ASP A 108 -2.59 -14.51 1.60
CA ASP A 108 -2.47 -13.08 1.30
C ASP A 108 -1.35 -12.42 2.13
N ILE A 109 -0.87 -13.11 3.17
CA ILE A 109 0.31 -12.69 3.94
C ILE A 109 1.56 -13.11 3.18
N ILE A 110 2.37 -12.16 2.72
CA ILE A 110 3.54 -12.44 1.89
C ILE A 110 4.71 -12.92 2.74
N LEU A 111 5.06 -12.15 3.75
CA LEU A 111 6.25 -12.37 4.57
C LEU A 111 6.11 -11.77 5.97
N LYS A 112 6.91 -12.30 6.88
CA LYS A 112 7.17 -11.72 8.19
C LYS A 112 8.18 -10.59 8.05
N LEU A 113 7.88 -9.46 8.67
CA LEU A 113 8.75 -8.30 8.75
C LEU A 113 9.63 -8.38 10.01
N PRO A 114 10.83 -7.78 9.99
CA PRO A 114 11.61 -7.59 11.20
C PRO A 114 10.81 -6.81 12.25
N PHE A 115 11.10 -7.09 13.53
CA PHE A 115 10.53 -6.29 14.61
C PHE A 115 10.89 -4.81 14.43
N PRO A 116 9.95 -3.88 14.59
CA PRO A 116 10.18 -2.47 14.30
C PRO A 116 11.21 -1.87 15.26
N LYS A 117 12.09 -1.03 14.71
CA LYS A 117 12.93 -0.13 15.52
C LYS A 117 12.08 1.06 15.91
N ASN A 118 11.67 1.11 17.18
CA ASN A 118 10.96 2.26 17.72
C ASN A 118 11.93 3.44 17.86
N VAL A 119 11.96 4.33 16.87
CA VAL A 119 12.59 5.63 16.99
C VAL A 119 11.64 6.53 17.76
N GLY A 120 11.83 6.61 19.08
CA GLY A 120 11.10 7.54 19.95
C GLY A 120 11.21 8.96 19.39
N GLY A 121 10.06 9.56 19.08
CA GLY A 121 10.01 11.00 18.86
C GLY A 121 10.29 11.71 20.18
N THR A 122 10.90 12.89 20.13
CA THR A 122 11.02 13.78 21.29
C THR A 122 9.65 13.96 21.93
N GLU A 123 9.44 13.35 23.09
CA GLU A 123 8.29 13.64 23.94
C GLU A 123 8.35 15.14 24.24
N ARG A 124 7.36 15.90 23.75
CA ARG A 124 7.25 17.31 24.10
C ARG A 124 6.87 17.39 25.56
N VAL A 125 7.87 17.52 26.43
CA VAL A 125 7.66 17.95 27.81
C VAL A 125 7.07 19.36 27.79
N ASN A 126 5.75 19.46 27.96
CA ASN A 126 5.13 20.71 28.39
C ASN A 126 5.56 20.93 29.84
N LEU A 127 6.67 21.64 30.05
CA LEU A 127 6.99 22.22 31.34
C LEU A 127 6.01 23.38 31.57
N LEU A 128 5.14 23.20 32.57
CA LEU A 128 4.26 24.23 33.13
C LEU A 128 5.07 25.33 33.84
#